data_AF-Q0UKG3-F1
#
_entry.id   AF-Q0UKG3-F1
#
_cell.length_a   1.000
_cell.length_b   1.000
_cell.length_c   1.000
_cell.angle_alpha   90.00
_cell.angle_beta   90.00
_cell.angle_gamma   90.00
#
_symmetry.space_group_name_H-M   'P 1'
#
loop_
_entity.id
_entity.type
_entity.pdbx_description
1 polymer ?
#
loop_
_entity_poly.entity_id
_entity_poly.type
_entity_poly.pdbx_seq_one_letter_code
_entity_poly.pdbx_strand_id
1 'polypeptide(L)'
;MYGSIERFPGSWILAGWNGWGFDARRRKTWATFGEDKDRVKEMLLVPRVLGERDGDAAAVEHDGVFPRGTFVVSNHADELTPWTPLIASLSRSPFIAIPCCSHDFGGARTRAPVHRKYVQEDPNVMGKKENKQPSAYAGLCSWVSHLTESMGYKVEKEHLRIPSTRNIAILGRSRLGDDEVDGEEGLEERLGITREVVEKEMGESTTIEQVRSMWMRSGGDLMKSGKSGH
;
A
#
# COMPACT_ATOMS: atom_id res chain seq x y z
N MET A 1 1.88 7.28 17.72
CA MET A 1 2.54 6.56 16.62
C MET A 1 1.54 5.50 16.16
N TYR A 2 0.61 5.90 15.30
CA TYR A 2 -0.52 5.05 14.88
C TYR A 2 -0.09 4.20 13.69
N GLY A 3 -0.56 2.96 13.54
CA GLY A 3 -0.24 2.15 12.36
C GLY A 3 -1.30 1.13 12.03
N SER A 4 -1.51 0.89 10.73
CA SER A 4 -2.07 -0.35 10.18
C SER A 4 -2.22 -0.35 8.67
N ILE A 5 -1.90 -1.52 8.11
CA ILE A 5 -2.64 -2.45 7.24
C ILE A 5 -1.77 -3.73 7.28
N GLU A 6 -2.21 -4.86 7.84
CA GLU A 6 -1.41 -6.11 7.75
C GLU A 6 -2.23 -7.39 7.73
N ARG A 7 -1.92 -8.30 6.77
CA ARG A 7 -1.99 -9.75 6.94
C ARG A 7 -0.69 -10.45 7.38
N PHE A 8 -0.42 -10.58 8.68
CA PHE A 8 0.11 -11.77 9.43
C PHE A 8 0.13 -11.46 10.98
N PRO A 9 0.30 -12.43 11.91
CA PRO A 9 -0.51 -12.52 13.11
C PRO A 9 0.04 -11.69 14.29
N GLY A 10 -0.70 -10.66 14.72
CA GLY A 10 -0.79 -10.23 16.12
C GLY A 10 0.45 -9.69 16.85
N SER A 11 1.67 -9.85 16.36
CA SER A 11 2.89 -9.60 17.14
C SER A 11 3.12 -8.13 17.47
N TRP A 12 2.70 -7.19 16.61
CA TRP A 12 2.92 -5.77 16.83
C TRP A 12 1.94 -5.15 17.81
N ILE A 13 0.69 -5.61 17.81
CA ILE A 13 -0.29 -5.17 18.81
C ILE A 13 0.13 -5.72 20.19
N LEU A 14 0.57 -6.98 20.23
CA LEU A 14 1.16 -7.61 21.43
C LEU A 14 2.50 -6.99 21.87
N ALA A 15 3.19 -6.27 20.99
CA ALA A 15 4.43 -5.57 21.31
C ALA A 15 4.20 -4.19 21.98
N GLY A 16 2.96 -3.86 22.37
CA GLY A 16 2.64 -2.67 23.17
C GLY A 16 2.45 -1.37 22.37
N TRP A 17 2.33 -1.45 21.04
CA TRP A 17 2.16 -0.28 20.19
C TRP A 17 0.70 0.24 20.27
N ASN A 18 0.54 1.56 20.38
CA ASN A 18 -0.77 2.20 20.34
C ASN A 18 -1.23 2.40 18.88
N GLY A 19 -1.88 1.38 18.33
CA GLY A 19 -2.39 1.34 16.95
C GLY A 19 -3.55 0.36 16.80
N TRP A 20 -4.13 0.30 15.61
CA TRP A 20 -5.25 -0.59 15.30
C TRP A 20 -5.14 -1.08 13.86
N GLY A 21 -5.36 -2.36 13.63
CA GLY A 21 -5.38 -3.06 12.35
C GLY A 21 -6.72 -2.96 11.61
N PHE A 22 -6.72 -3.12 10.29
CA PHE A 22 -7.93 -3.48 9.56
C PHE A 22 -7.67 -4.35 8.33
N ASP A 23 -8.71 -5.10 7.97
CA ASP A 23 -8.78 -5.92 6.77
C ASP A 23 -10.17 -5.74 6.15
N ALA A 24 -10.27 -5.89 4.83
CA ALA A 24 -11.57 -6.03 4.17
C ALA A 24 -12.38 -7.23 4.72
N ARG A 25 -11.72 -8.24 5.30
CA ARG A 25 -12.40 -9.38 5.93
C ARG A 25 -11.73 -9.81 7.22
N ARG A 26 -12.55 -10.07 8.25
CA ARG A 26 -12.12 -10.70 9.49
C ARG A 26 -11.41 -12.01 9.22
N ARG A 27 -10.29 -12.21 9.92
CA ARG A 27 -9.52 -13.45 9.82
C ARG A 27 -9.72 -14.34 11.02
N LYS A 28 -9.61 -15.65 10.77
CA LYS A 28 -9.65 -16.68 11.82
C LYS A 28 -8.58 -16.42 12.90
N THR A 29 -7.41 -15.90 12.51
CA THR A 29 -6.31 -15.58 13.43
C THR A 29 -6.67 -14.49 14.44
N TRP A 30 -7.64 -13.61 14.16
CA TRP A 30 -8.05 -12.59 15.14
C TRP A 30 -8.64 -13.20 16.41
N ALA A 31 -9.16 -14.44 16.34
CA ALA A 31 -9.63 -15.16 17.52
C ALA A 31 -8.54 -15.35 18.59
N THR A 32 -7.26 -15.34 18.19
CA THR A 32 -6.12 -15.54 19.09
C THR A 32 -5.60 -14.26 19.74
N PHE A 33 -6.16 -13.09 19.43
CA PHE A 33 -5.64 -11.80 19.91
C PHE A 33 -6.09 -11.42 21.34
N GLY A 34 -6.88 -12.26 22.02
CA GLY A 34 -7.27 -11.99 23.41
C GLY A 34 -8.00 -10.64 23.56
N GLU A 35 -7.51 -9.78 24.45
CA GLU A 35 -8.03 -8.43 24.74
C GLU A 35 -7.80 -7.43 23.58
N ASP A 36 -6.85 -7.72 22.68
CA ASP A 36 -6.50 -6.85 21.56
C ASP A 36 -7.43 -7.00 20.34
N LYS A 37 -8.49 -7.81 20.45
CA LYS A 37 -9.47 -8.03 19.37
C LYS A 37 -10.16 -6.74 18.91
N ASP A 38 -10.36 -5.78 19.81
CA ASP A 38 -11.01 -4.52 19.50
C ASP A 38 -10.09 -3.55 18.74
N ARG A 39 -8.80 -3.87 18.67
CA ARG A 39 -7.81 -3.13 17.87
C ARG A 39 -7.76 -3.60 16.42
N VAL A 40 -8.60 -4.53 15.99
CA VAL A 40 -8.68 -4.97 14.59
C VAL A 40 -10.09 -4.83 14.04
N LYS A 41 -10.25 -4.17 12.89
CA LYS A 41 -11.56 -3.81 12.33
C LYS A 41 -11.76 -4.42 10.95
N GLU A 42 -12.92 -5.01 10.72
CA GLU A 42 -13.32 -5.44 9.38
C GLU A 42 -13.85 -4.22 8.61
N MET A 43 -13.13 -3.80 7.57
CA MET A 43 -13.34 -2.52 6.92
C MET A 43 -12.57 -2.47 5.59
N LEU A 44 -13.17 -1.89 4.55
CA LEU A 44 -12.51 -1.64 3.27
C LEU A 44 -11.77 -0.29 3.32
N LEU A 45 -10.58 -0.21 2.70
CA LEU A 45 -9.96 1.08 2.44
C LEU A 45 -10.34 1.53 1.03
N VAL A 46 -10.91 2.73 0.92
CA VAL A 46 -11.23 3.39 -0.35
C VAL A 46 -10.41 4.66 -0.39
N PRO A 47 -9.26 4.71 -1.10
CA PRO A 47 -8.37 5.85 -1.06
C PRO A 47 -9.12 7.17 -1.38
N ARG A 48 -8.94 8.22 -0.57
CA ARG A 48 -9.51 9.57 -0.75
C ARG A 48 -9.21 10.15 -2.14
N VAL A 49 -8.09 9.70 -2.72
CA VAL A 49 -7.67 9.97 -4.10
C VAL A 49 -8.79 9.66 -5.10
N LEU A 50 -9.55 8.59 -4.87
CA LEU A 50 -10.62 8.10 -5.74
C LEU A 50 -11.92 8.92 -5.62
N GLY A 51 -11.97 9.92 -4.75
CA GLY A 51 -13.11 10.81 -4.59
C GLY A 51 -13.67 10.83 -3.17
N GLU A 52 -14.66 11.70 -2.96
CA GLU A 52 -15.36 11.79 -1.69
C GLU A 52 -16.29 10.60 -1.46
N ARG A 53 -16.55 10.32 -0.19
CA ARG A 53 -17.51 9.28 0.21
C ARG A 53 -18.90 9.67 -0.30
N ASP A 54 -19.57 8.75 -0.97
CA ASP A 54 -21.01 8.88 -1.18
C ASP A 54 -21.69 8.74 0.19
N GLY A 55 -22.65 9.64 0.48
CA GLY A 55 -23.26 9.78 1.81
C GLY A 55 -23.82 8.51 2.44
N ASP A 56 -23.88 8.52 3.77
CA ASP A 56 -24.42 7.51 4.71
C ASP A 56 -23.80 6.10 4.76
N ALA A 57 -22.73 5.80 4.00
CA ALA A 57 -21.91 4.59 4.21
C ALA A 57 -20.99 4.70 5.46
N ALA A 58 -21.55 5.12 6.59
CA ALA A 58 -20.84 5.71 7.72
C ALA A 58 -20.13 4.74 8.69
N ALA A 59 -19.81 3.50 8.32
CA ALA A 59 -19.21 2.57 9.30
C ALA A 59 -18.15 1.57 8.79
N VAL A 60 -18.00 1.33 7.48
CA VAL A 60 -17.23 0.17 6.98
C VAL A 60 -16.08 0.58 6.06
N GLU A 61 -15.79 1.87 5.95
CA GLU A 61 -14.74 2.36 5.05
C GLU A 61 -13.78 3.35 5.73
N HIS A 62 -12.49 3.26 5.43
CA HIS A 62 -11.47 4.26 5.76
C HIS A 62 -10.92 4.85 4.47
N ASP A 63 -10.66 6.15 4.44
CA ASP A 63 -10.28 6.83 3.20
C ASP A 63 -8.76 6.90 2.97
N GLY A 64 -7.97 6.43 3.95
CA GLY A 64 -6.52 6.40 3.88
C GLY A 64 -5.86 7.73 4.29
N VAL A 65 -6.65 8.72 4.73
CA VAL A 65 -6.10 9.89 5.40
C VAL A 65 -6.01 9.60 6.90
N PHE A 66 -4.80 9.65 7.43
CA PHE A 66 -4.49 9.36 8.83
C PHE A 66 -3.96 10.63 9.52
N PRO A 67 -3.94 10.66 10.87
CA PRO A 67 -3.20 11.69 11.58
C PRO A 67 -1.74 11.75 11.14
N ARG A 68 -1.18 12.97 11.07
CA ARG A 68 0.21 13.19 10.66
C ARG A 68 1.19 12.36 11.48
N GLY A 69 2.14 11.72 10.80
CA GLY A 69 3.17 10.89 11.45
C GLY A 69 2.67 9.52 11.94
N THR A 70 1.50 9.08 11.47
CA THR A 70 1.05 7.68 11.58
C THR A 70 2.07 6.80 10.85
N PHE A 71 2.66 5.81 11.53
CA PHE A 71 3.51 4.82 10.87
C PHE A 71 2.65 3.79 10.14
N VAL A 72 2.51 3.93 8.83
CA VAL A 72 1.70 3.02 8.01
C VAL A 72 2.49 1.74 7.74
N VAL A 73 1.94 0.61 8.17
CA VAL A 73 2.47 -0.71 7.82
C VAL A 73 1.55 -1.26 6.75
N SER A 74 2.06 -1.90 5.70
CA SER A 74 1.24 -2.52 4.67
C SER A 74 1.84 -3.87 4.33
N ASN A 75 1.41 -4.90 5.05
CA ASN A 75 1.86 -6.27 4.84
C ASN A 75 0.78 -7.08 4.19
N HIS A 76 1.12 -7.74 3.09
CA HIS A 76 0.20 -8.67 2.44
C HIS A 76 -1.19 -8.05 2.24
N ALA A 77 -1.16 -6.73 2.02
CA ALA A 77 -2.32 -5.87 1.90
C ALA A 77 -2.82 -6.06 0.48
N ASP A 78 -3.46 -7.21 0.23
CA ASP A 78 -3.97 -7.60 -1.08
C ASP A 78 -4.61 -6.37 -1.74
N GLU A 79 -4.19 -6.08 -2.98
CA GLU A 79 -4.61 -4.92 -3.79
C GLU A 79 -4.12 -3.52 -3.31
N LEU A 80 -3.71 -3.34 -2.05
CA LEU A 80 -3.22 -2.07 -1.47
C LEU A 80 -1.70 -1.85 -1.57
N THR A 81 -0.95 -2.83 -2.04
CA THR A 81 0.50 -2.73 -2.20
C THR A 81 0.93 -1.46 -2.98
N PRO A 82 0.38 -1.15 -4.18
CA PRO A 82 0.74 0.08 -4.88
C PRO A 82 0.20 1.35 -4.20
N TRP A 83 -0.93 1.25 -3.48
CA TRP A 83 -1.54 2.36 -2.77
C TRP A 83 -0.76 2.82 -1.53
N THR A 84 0.08 1.96 -0.95
CA THR A 84 0.75 2.23 0.33
C THR A 84 1.57 3.54 0.35
N PRO A 85 2.52 3.77 -0.58
CA PRO A 85 3.28 5.02 -0.60
C PRO A 85 2.39 6.26 -0.82
N LEU A 86 1.32 6.12 -1.62
CA LEU A 86 0.37 7.19 -1.93
C LEU A 86 -0.43 7.60 -0.69
N ILE A 87 -1.02 6.63 0.00
CA ILE A 87 -1.78 6.83 1.24
C ILE A 87 -0.89 7.43 2.34
N ALA A 88 0.34 6.93 2.46
CA ALA A 88 1.31 7.47 3.40
C ALA A 88 1.63 8.94 3.09
N SER A 89 1.74 9.31 1.81
CA SER A 89 2.05 10.66 1.37
C SER A 89 0.96 11.66 1.79
N LEU A 90 -0.32 11.31 1.64
CA LEU A 90 -1.46 12.17 2.01
C LEU A 90 -1.39 12.65 3.46
N SER A 91 -0.91 11.76 4.34
CA SER A 91 -0.82 11.96 5.78
C SER A 91 0.57 12.39 6.24
N ARG A 92 1.53 12.59 5.32
CA ARG A 92 2.95 12.87 5.64
C ARG A 92 3.50 11.84 6.64
N SER A 93 3.14 10.59 6.40
CA SER A 93 3.30 9.48 7.31
C SER A 93 4.51 8.63 6.90
N PRO A 94 5.36 8.20 7.85
CA PRO A 94 6.35 7.18 7.53
C PRO A 94 5.66 5.84 7.24
N PHE A 95 6.26 5.00 6.40
CA PHE A 95 5.65 3.70 6.08
C PHE A 95 6.66 2.58 5.83
N ILE A 96 6.13 1.35 5.91
CA ILE A 96 6.74 0.12 5.42
C ILE A 96 5.72 -0.66 4.58
N ALA A 97 6.06 -0.95 3.34
CA ALA A 97 5.31 -1.82 2.45
C ALA A 97 6.05 -3.17 2.32
N ILE A 98 5.32 -4.28 2.41
CA ILE A 98 5.84 -5.63 2.22
C ILE A 98 5.12 -6.22 0.99
N PRO A 99 5.67 -6.00 -0.23
CA PRO A 99 5.00 -6.43 -1.44
C PRO A 99 4.89 -7.96 -1.49
N CYS A 100 3.68 -8.48 -1.66
CA CYS A 100 3.45 -9.92 -1.82
C CYS A 100 2.72 -10.25 -3.13
N CYS A 101 1.67 -9.52 -3.50
CA CYS A 101 0.82 -9.81 -4.65
C CYS A 101 0.75 -8.58 -5.56
N SER A 102 0.99 -8.79 -6.86
CA SER A 102 0.98 -7.71 -7.85
C SER A 102 -0.44 -7.45 -8.33
N HIS A 103 -0.96 -6.27 -8.00
CA HIS A 103 -2.23 -5.75 -8.47
C HIS A 103 -2.03 -4.30 -8.95
N ASP A 104 -2.86 -3.84 -9.88
CA ASP A 104 -2.91 -2.43 -10.25
C ASP A 104 -3.76 -1.61 -9.25
N PHE A 105 -3.87 -0.31 -9.49
CA PHE A 105 -4.69 0.58 -8.67
C PHE A 105 -6.20 0.28 -8.74
N GLY A 106 -6.65 -0.47 -9.74
CA GLY A 106 -8.03 -0.97 -9.83
C GLY A 106 -8.28 -2.27 -9.07
N GLY A 107 -7.24 -2.88 -8.49
CA GLY A 107 -7.29 -4.17 -7.79
C GLY A 107 -7.16 -5.39 -8.71
N ALA A 108 -6.94 -5.22 -10.02
CA ALA A 108 -6.78 -6.34 -10.92
C ALA A 108 -5.37 -6.93 -10.81
N ARG A 109 -5.25 -8.27 -10.83
CA ARG A 109 -3.95 -8.94 -10.89
C ARG A 109 -3.28 -8.64 -12.21
N THR A 110 -2.13 -7.97 -12.15
CA THR A 110 -1.32 -7.66 -13.32
C THR A 110 0.17 -7.80 -13.00
N ARG A 111 1.02 -7.84 -14.02
CA ARG A 111 2.46 -7.77 -13.85
C ARG A 111 2.87 -6.31 -13.72
N ALA A 112 3.39 -5.94 -12.54
CA ALA A 112 3.88 -4.59 -12.28
C ALA A 112 4.92 -4.14 -13.33
N PRO A 113 4.89 -2.86 -13.74
CA PRO A 113 5.91 -2.30 -14.61
C PRO A 113 7.30 -2.37 -13.95
N VAL A 114 8.33 -2.47 -14.78
CA VAL A 114 9.70 -2.63 -14.30
C VAL A 114 10.43 -1.30 -14.37
N HIS A 115 10.88 -0.81 -13.22
CA HIS A 115 11.67 0.43 -13.13
C HIS A 115 13.13 0.06 -12.87
N ARG A 116 13.94 0.03 -13.93
CA ARG A 116 15.34 -0.46 -13.88
C ARG A 116 16.20 0.24 -12.81
N LYS A 117 15.97 1.53 -12.56
CA LYS A 117 16.61 2.30 -11.47
C LYS A 117 16.54 1.58 -10.11
N TYR A 118 15.48 0.82 -9.88
CA TYR A 118 15.20 0.14 -8.61
C TYR A 118 15.34 -1.38 -8.69
N VAL A 119 15.79 -1.92 -9.82
CA VAL A 119 16.12 -3.34 -9.90
C VAL A 119 17.54 -3.49 -9.36
N GLN A 120 17.70 -4.26 -8.30
CA GLN A 120 19.05 -4.66 -7.87
C GLN A 120 19.58 -5.67 -8.88
N GLU A 121 20.69 -5.35 -9.50
CA GLU A 121 21.46 -6.30 -10.29
C GLU A 121 22.19 -7.23 -9.34
N ASP A 122 22.13 -8.55 -9.59
CA ASP A 122 22.89 -9.52 -8.82
C ASP A 122 24.37 -9.41 -9.23
N PRO A 123 25.29 -8.98 -8.34
CA PRO A 123 26.70 -8.82 -8.67
C PRO A 123 27.35 -10.16 -9.08
N ASN A 124 26.79 -11.29 -8.64
CA ASN A 124 27.30 -12.63 -8.99
C ASN A 124 26.83 -13.11 -10.38
N VAL A 125 26.02 -12.32 -11.08
CA VAL A 125 25.58 -12.57 -12.47
C VAL A 125 26.38 -11.71 -13.46
N MET A 126 27.43 -11.01 -13.02
CA MET A 126 28.41 -10.38 -13.90
C MET A 126 29.03 -11.42 -14.84
N GLY A 127 28.62 -11.38 -16.11
CA GLY A 127 29.14 -12.25 -17.18
C GLY A 127 28.12 -13.20 -17.85
N LYS A 128 26.84 -13.25 -17.42
CA LYS A 128 25.81 -14.08 -18.09
C LYS A 128 24.62 -13.27 -18.62
N LYS A 129 24.77 -12.83 -19.88
CA LYS A 129 23.77 -12.27 -20.83
C LYS A 129 22.95 -11.07 -20.31
N GLU A 130 23.21 -9.91 -20.91
CA GLU A 130 22.57 -8.58 -20.73
C GLU A 130 21.04 -8.51 -20.97
N ASN A 131 20.33 -9.64 -21.06
CA ASN A 131 18.95 -9.71 -21.52
C ASN A 131 17.99 -10.49 -20.61
N LYS A 132 18.32 -10.71 -19.33
CA LYS A 132 17.36 -11.30 -18.39
C LYS A 132 16.39 -10.25 -17.88
N GLN A 133 15.14 -10.39 -18.30
CA GLN A 133 14.00 -9.66 -17.74
C GLN A 133 13.93 -9.88 -16.21
N PRO A 134 13.73 -8.82 -15.41
CA PRO A 134 13.57 -8.97 -13.97
C PRO A 134 12.40 -9.90 -13.61
N SER A 135 12.54 -10.62 -12.50
CA SER A 135 11.46 -11.47 -11.99
C SER A 135 10.20 -10.64 -11.70
N ALA A 136 9.02 -11.26 -11.72
CA ALA A 136 7.77 -10.54 -11.40
C ALA A 136 7.81 -9.88 -10.02
N TYR A 137 8.47 -10.53 -9.05
CA TYR A 137 8.66 -9.97 -7.71
C TYR A 137 9.63 -8.79 -7.68
N ALA A 138 10.75 -8.88 -8.41
CA ALA A 138 11.69 -7.77 -8.56
C ALA A 138 11.04 -6.58 -9.28
N GLY A 139 10.20 -6.84 -10.29
CA GLY A 139 9.38 -5.85 -10.96
C GLY A 139 8.44 -5.13 -9.98
N LEU A 140 7.67 -5.90 -9.20
CA LEU A 140 6.79 -5.34 -8.16
C LEU A 140 7.55 -4.48 -7.14
N CYS A 141 8.69 -4.97 -6.63
CA CYS A 141 9.50 -4.18 -5.70
C CYS A 141 10.05 -2.90 -6.37
N SER A 142 10.44 -2.98 -7.64
CA SER A 142 10.93 -1.82 -8.40
C SER A 142 9.84 -0.78 -8.63
N TRP A 143 8.61 -1.23 -8.88
CA TRP A 143 7.45 -0.36 -9.07
C TRP A 143 7.05 0.35 -7.78
N VAL A 144 6.93 -0.38 -6.67
CA VAL A 144 6.61 0.24 -5.37
C VAL A 144 7.72 1.21 -4.95
N SER A 145 8.99 0.93 -5.29
CA SER A 145 10.10 1.87 -5.09
C SER A 145 9.94 3.15 -5.93
N HIS A 146 9.54 3.01 -7.19
CA HIS A 146 9.24 4.14 -8.07
C HIS A 146 8.07 4.99 -7.55
N LEU A 147 6.98 4.35 -7.12
CA LEU A 147 5.85 5.05 -6.50
C LEU A 147 6.28 5.77 -5.21
N THR A 148 7.16 5.16 -4.42
CA THR A 148 7.71 5.77 -3.20
C THR A 148 8.47 7.06 -3.49
N GLU A 149 9.36 7.05 -4.49
CA GLU A 149 10.06 8.27 -4.92
C GLU A 149 9.10 9.30 -5.52
N SER A 150 8.14 8.86 -6.34
CA SER A 150 7.14 9.75 -6.96
C SER A 150 6.29 10.47 -5.92
N MET A 151 6.09 9.87 -4.75
CA MET A 151 5.41 10.46 -3.59
C MET A 151 6.32 11.31 -2.68
N GLY A 152 7.54 11.60 -3.14
CA GLY A 152 8.48 12.48 -2.45
C GLY A 152 9.23 11.83 -1.30
N TYR A 153 9.29 10.49 -1.22
CA TYR A 153 10.08 9.80 -0.19
C TYR A 153 11.45 9.39 -0.71
N LYS A 154 12.44 9.41 0.20
CA LYS A 154 13.68 8.67 0.01
C LYS A 154 13.36 7.18 0.07
N VAL A 155 13.58 6.48 -1.04
CA VAL A 155 13.35 5.04 -1.13
C VAL A 155 14.37 4.29 -0.31
N GLU A 156 13.89 3.44 0.60
CA GLU A 156 14.72 2.52 1.38
C GLU A 156 14.21 1.08 1.21
N LYS A 157 15.12 0.11 1.33
CA LYS A 157 14.80 -1.31 1.23
C LYS A 157 15.42 -2.08 2.37
N GLU A 158 14.67 -3.01 2.95
CA GLU A 158 15.12 -3.85 4.05
C GLU A 158 14.81 -5.32 3.77
N HIS A 159 15.71 -6.22 4.14
CA HIS A 159 15.49 -7.66 4.04
C HIS A 159 14.89 -8.20 5.34
N LEU A 160 13.62 -8.58 5.27
CA LEU A 160 12.91 -9.17 6.39
C LEU A 160 13.39 -10.59 6.67
N ARG A 161 13.47 -10.93 7.96
CA ARG A 161 13.78 -12.29 8.44
C ARG A 161 12.54 -13.17 8.44
N ILE A 162 11.91 -13.33 7.28
CA ILE A 162 10.71 -14.15 7.10
C ILE A 162 11.01 -15.39 6.24
N PRO A 163 10.32 -16.52 6.48
CA PRO A 163 10.49 -17.74 5.69
C PRO A 163 9.74 -17.62 4.35
N SER A 164 10.13 -16.68 3.50
CA SER A 164 9.56 -16.45 2.17
C SER A 164 10.61 -15.89 1.22
N THR A 165 10.50 -16.21 -0.06
CA THR A 165 11.29 -15.58 -1.12
C THR A 165 10.85 -14.14 -1.41
N ARG A 166 9.70 -13.72 -0.87
CA ARG A 166 9.19 -12.35 -0.93
C ARG A 166 9.48 -11.61 0.37
N ASN A 167 10.76 -11.35 0.63
CA ASN A 167 11.26 -10.84 1.91
C ASN A 167 11.82 -9.41 1.86
N ILE A 168 11.65 -8.69 0.76
CA ILE A 168 12.04 -7.28 0.67
C ILE A 168 10.88 -6.42 1.14
N ALA A 169 11.15 -5.54 2.11
CA ALA A 169 10.29 -4.43 2.47
C ALA A 169 10.78 -3.14 1.84
N ILE A 170 9.86 -2.25 1.48
CA ILE A 170 10.13 -0.92 0.94
C ILE A 170 9.64 0.10 1.96
N LEU A 171 10.48 1.08 2.28
CA LEU A 171 10.20 2.06 3.33
C LEU A 171 10.31 3.47 2.79
N GLY A 172 9.46 4.34 3.33
CA GLY A 172 9.57 5.79 3.21
C GLY A 172 9.59 6.39 4.60
N ARG A 173 10.78 6.71 5.12
CA ARG A 173 10.94 7.33 6.46
C ARG A 173 11.19 8.82 6.39
N SER A 174 11.91 9.25 5.36
CA SER A 174 12.31 10.64 5.15
C SER A 174 11.73 11.14 3.83
N ARG A 175 11.19 12.36 3.84
CA ARG A 175 10.77 13.05 2.62
C ARG A 175 11.96 13.78 1.99
N LEU A 176 11.94 13.91 0.66
CA LEU A 176 12.97 14.57 -0.15
C LEU A 176 12.75 16.09 -0.27
N GLY A 177 11.65 16.60 0.28
CA GLY A 177 11.32 18.01 0.37
C GLY A 177 10.31 18.25 1.50
N ASP A 178 10.20 19.51 1.90
CA ASP A 178 9.21 19.95 2.89
C ASP A 178 8.00 20.51 2.15
N ASP A 179 6.84 19.85 2.26
CA ASP A 179 5.58 20.48 1.86
C ASP A 179 5.33 21.65 2.85
N GLU A 180 5.44 22.88 2.38
CA GLU A 180 5.36 24.09 3.23
C GLU A 180 3.91 24.38 3.67
N VAL A 181 2.92 23.84 2.95
CA VAL A 181 1.50 24.06 3.19
C VAL A 181 0.89 22.93 4.01
N ASP A 182 0.38 23.26 5.20
CA ASP A 182 -0.37 22.35 6.06
C ASP A 182 -1.89 22.55 5.90
N GLY A 183 -2.69 21.69 6.54
CA GLY A 183 -4.16 21.78 6.49
C GLY A 183 -4.77 21.20 5.22
N GLU A 184 -6.01 21.63 4.91
CA GLU A 184 -6.78 21.16 3.76
C GLU A 184 -6.12 21.51 2.42
N GLU A 185 -5.55 22.70 2.30
CA GLU A 185 -4.89 23.15 1.06
C GLU A 185 -3.71 22.23 0.70
N GLY A 186 -2.84 21.94 1.66
CA GLY A 186 -1.74 20.99 1.44
C GLY A 186 -2.24 19.56 1.19
N LEU A 187 -3.36 19.15 1.78
CA LEU A 187 -3.96 17.85 1.49
C LEU A 187 -4.47 17.77 0.05
N GLU A 188 -5.13 18.83 -0.45
CA GLU A 188 -5.65 18.86 -1.82
C GLU A 188 -4.52 18.87 -2.85
N GLU A 189 -3.42 19.58 -2.58
CA GLU A 189 -2.21 19.51 -3.41
C GLU A 189 -1.66 18.08 -3.50
N ARG A 190 -1.52 17.41 -2.35
CA ARG A 190 -1.05 16.01 -2.31
C ARG A 190 -2.03 15.05 -2.98
N LEU A 191 -3.34 15.29 -2.86
CA LEU A 191 -4.35 14.53 -3.60
C LEU A 191 -4.18 14.73 -5.11
N GLY A 192 -3.97 15.96 -5.58
CA GLY A 192 -3.70 16.26 -6.99
C GLY A 192 -2.50 15.49 -7.54
N ILE A 193 -1.34 15.59 -6.88
CA ILE A 193 -0.12 14.84 -7.24
C ILE A 193 -0.39 13.32 -7.26
N THR A 194 -1.13 12.84 -6.26
CA THR A 194 -1.45 11.41 -6.15
C THR A 194 -2.35 10.95 -7.30
N ARG A 195 -3.34 11.76 -7.70
CA ARG A 195 -4.24 11.47 -8.83
C ARG A 195 -3.45 11.38 -10.13
N GLU A 196 -2.58 12.34 -10.40
CA GLU A 196 -1.73 12.35 -11.61
C GLU A 196 -0.86 11.09 -11.71
N VAL A 197 -0.27 10.65 -10.60
CA VAL A 197 0.53 9.41 -10.56
C VAL A 197 -0.36 8.19 -10.84
N VAL A 198 -1.54 8.11 -10.24
CA VAL A 198 -2.45 6.97 -10.48
C VAL A 198 -2.87 6.90 -11.95
N GLU A 199 -3.29 8.02 -12.55
CA GLU A 199 -3.71 8.06 -13.96
C GLU A 199 -2.56 7.68 -14.90
N LYS A 200 -1.36 8.22 -14.66
CA LYS A 200 -0.16 7.88 -15.43
C LYS A 200 0.16 6.38 -15.38
N GLU A 201 0.08 5.77 -14.21
CA GLU A 201 0.40 4.36 -14.01
C GLU A 201 -0.71 3.42 -14.50
N MET A 202 -1.96 3.89 -14.57
CA MET A 202 -3.11 3.19 -15.18
C MET A 202 -3.23 3.42 -16.69
N GLY A 203 -2.36 4.25 -17.27
CA GLY A 203 -2.37 4.69 -18.65
C GLY A 203 -3.15 5.99 -18.84
N GLU A 204 -2.62 6.91 -19.66
CA GLU A 204 -3.09 8.30 -19.83
C GLU A 204 -4.57 8.44 -20.26
N SER A 205 -5.21 7.37 -20.72
CA SER A 205 -6.64 7.35 -21.06
C SER A 205 -7.56 6.89 -19.92
N THR A 206 -7.00 6.44 -18.79
CA THR A 206 -7.74 5.98 -17.61
C THR A 206 -7.86 7.10 -16.59
N THR A 207 -9.07 7.57 -16.38
CA THR A 207 -9.43 8.61 -15.39
C THR A 207 -9.52 8.05 -13.97
N ILE A 208 -9.36 8.91 -12.96
CA ILE A 208 -9.59 8.54 -11.55
C ILE A 208 -10.98 7.95 -11.30
N GLU A 209 -12.03 8.44 -11.95
CA GLU A 209 -13.39 7.91 -11.81
C GLU A 209 -13.48 6.46 -12.33
N GLN A 210 -12.78 6.15 -13.42
CA GLN A 210 -12.68 4.78 -13.92
C GLN A 210 -11.91 3.89 -12.95
N VAL A 211 -10.79 4.37 -12.39
CA VAL A 211 -10.04 3.63 -11.35
C VAL A 211 -10.92 3.39 -10.12
N ARG A 212 -11.70 4.38 -9.67
CA ARG A 212 -12.69 4.23 -8.59
C ARG A 212 -13.68 3.11 -8.91
N SER A 213 -14.27 3.13 -10.11
CA SER A 213 -15.21 2.08 -10.50
C SER A 213 -14.56 0.69 -10.52
N MET A 214 -13.30 0.56 -10.91
CA MET A 214 -12.57 -0.72 -10.86
C MET A 214 -12.33 -1.15 -9.41
N TRP A 215 -11.83 -0.23 -8.57
CA TRP A 215 -11.57 -0.47 -7.16
C TRP A 215 -12.82 -0.91 -6.40
N MET A 216 -13.95 -0.22 -6.57
CA MET A 216 -15.20 -0.56 -5.89
C MET A 216 -15.72 -1.94 -6.29
N ARG A 217 -15.52 -2.36 -7.55
CA ARG A 217 -15.87 -3.72 -7.99
C ARG A 217 -14.96 -4.76 -7.32
N SER A 218 -13.66 -4.50 -7.27
CA SER A 218 -12.68 -5.38 -6.63
C SER A 218 -12.91 -5.49 -5.12
N GLY A 219 -13.08 -4.35 -4.45
CA GLY A 219 -13.40 -4.24 -3.02
C GLY A 219 -14.72 -4.94 -2.67
N GLY A 220 -15.77 -4.78 -3.48
CA GLY A 220 -17.01 -5.53 -3.30
C GLY A 220 -16.83 -7.04 -3.38
N ASP A 221 -15.92 -7.52 -4.24
CA ASP A 221 -15.55 -8.93 -4.31
C ASP A 221 -14.70 -9.39 -3.11
N LEU A 222 -13.84 -8.52 -2.57
CA LEU A 222 -13.09 -8.78 -1.34
C LEU A 222 -14.00 -8.93 -0.14
N MET A 223 -15.10 -8.17 -0.07
CA MET A 223 -16.07 -8.23 1.05
C MET A 223 -16.98 -9.47 1.00
N LYS A 224 -17.15 -10.13 -0.15
CA LYS A 224 -18.01 -11.32 -0.27
C LYS A 224 -17.42 -12.53 0.46
N SER A 225 -18.25 -13.20 1.27
CA SER A 225 -17.92 -14.48 1.88
C SER A 225 -17.89 -15.59 0.81
N GLY A 226 -16.71 -16.14 0.49
CA GLY A 226 -16.63 -17.33 -0.38
C GLY A 226 -15.31 -17.55 -1.12
N LYS A 227 -14.56 -16.50 -1.45
CA LYS A 227 -13.19 -16.67 -2.00
C LYS A 227 -12.21 -16.79 -0.84
N SER A 228 -11.74 -18.02 -0.56
CA SER A 228 -10.58 -18.25 0.28
C SER A 228 -9.43 -17.37 -0.21
N GLY A 229 -9.05 -16.36 0.57
CA GLY A 229 -7.76 -15.69 0.34
C GLY A 229 -6.68 -16.75 0.47
N HIS A 230 -5.78 -16.80 -0.52
CA HIS A 230 -4.62 -17.69 -0.54
C HIS A 230 -3.83 -17.63 0.76
#